data_AF-W1YFZ9-F1
#
_entry.id   AF-W1YFZ9-F1
#
_cell.length_a   1.000
_cell.length_b   1.000
_cell.length_c   1.000
_cell.angle_alpha   90.00
_cell.angle_beta   90.00
_cell.angle_gamma   90.00
#
_symmetry.space_group_name_H-M   'P 1'
#
loop_
_entity.id
_entity.type
_entity.pdbx_description
1 polymer ?
#
loop_
_entity_poly.entity_id
_entity_poly.type
_entity_poly.pdbx_seq_one_letter_code
_entity_poly.pdbx_strand_id
1 'polypeptide(L)'
;LEKKESIEGLKVVILGDIMHSRVARSNIYGLTKMGADVHLAGPRTMVYPELEKLGVTVHHDIREAVADADVVNVLRIQLERIHS
;
A
#
# COMPACT_ATOMS: atom_id res chain seq x y z
N LEU A 1 -14.73 -7.92 -5.17
CA LEU A 1 -15.95 -7.42 -4.50
C LEU A 1 -16.68 -8.51 -3.70
N GLU A 2 -16.24 -9.77 -3.70
CA GLU A 2 -16.95 -10.86 -3.00
C GLU A 2 -17.18 -10.66 -1.49
N LYS A 3 -16.42 -9.76 -0.83
CA LYS A 3 -16.58 -9.41 0.58
C LYS A 3 -16.96 -7.95 0.86
N LYS A 4 -16.91 -7.08 -0.15
CA LYS A 4 -17.16 -5.64 -0.03
C LYS A 4 -17.94 -5.21 -1.26
N GLU A 5 -19.05 -4.51 -1.06
CA GLU A 5 -20.00 -4.16 -2.13
C GLU A 5 -19.42 -3.16 -3.14
N SER A 6 -18.50 -2.29 -2.71
CA SER A 6 -17.76 -1.36 -3.55
C SER A 6 -16.28 -1.29 -3.14
N ILE A 7 -15.43 -0.86 -4.07
CA ILE A 7 -14.02 -0.50 -3.82
C ILE A 7 -13.91 0.99 -3.46
N GLU A 8 -14.80 1.81 -4.00
CA GLU A 8 -14.81 3.25 -3.77
C GLU A 8 -14.99 3.55 -2.28
N GLY A 9 -14.15 4.45 -1.74
CA GLY A 9 -14.16 4.85 -0.34
C GLY A 9 -13.57 3.83 0.64
N LEU A 10 -13.17 2.63 0.20
CA LEU A 10 -12.51 1.68 1.09
C LEU A 10 -11.10 2.14 1.45
N LYS A 11 -10.76 2.04 2.73
CA LYS A 11 -9.37 2.21 3.17
C LYS A 11 -8.59 0.93 2.92
N VAL A 12 -7.69 0.94 1.93
CA VAL A 12 -6.86 -0.20 1.55
C VAL A 12 -5.40 0.05 1.91
N VAL A 13 -4.86 -0.78 2.80
CA VAL A 13 -3.47 -0.68 3.25
C VAL A 13 -2.60 -1.70 2.50
N ILE A 14 -1.50 -1.26 1.90
CA ILE A 14 -0.49 -2.11 1.29
C ILE A 14 0.77 -2.10 2.14
N LEU A 15 1.15 -3.26 2.67
CA LEU A 15 2.30 -3.42 3.57
C LEU A 15 3.45 -4.19 2.91
N GLY A 16 4.68 -3.69 2.95
CA GLY A 16 5.88 -4.47 2.57
C GLY A 16 6.80 -3.80 1.55
N ASP A 17 7.37 -4.59 0.63
CA ASP A 17 8.28 -4.08 -0.42
C ASP A 17 7.48 -3.45 -1.57
N ILE A 18 7.23 -2.15 -1.46
CA ILE A 18 6.46 -1.39 -2.47
C ILE A 18 7.34 -1.01 -3.65
N MET A 19 8.60 -0.67 -3.38
CA MET A 19 9.56 -0.19 -4.36
C MET A 19 9.82 -1.17 -5.50
N HIS A 20 10.08 -2.44 -5.17
CA HIS A 20 10.45 -3.43 -6.18
C HIS A 20 9.26 -4.25 -6.68
N SER A 21 8.10 -4.13 -6.03
CA SER A 21 6.94 -4.93 -6.35
C SER A 21 6.15 -4.35 -7.53
N ARG A 22 6.22 -5.05 -8.66
CA ARG A 22 5.31 -4.82 -9.80
C ARG A 22 3.85 -4.93 -9.39
N VAL A 23 3.54 -5.82 -8.44
CA VAL A 23 2.20 -6.03 -7.89
C VAL A 23 1.75 -4.82 -7.06
N ALA A 24 2.64 -4.22 -6.28
CA ALA A 24 2.33 -3.00 -5.52
C ALA A 24 1.94 -1.86 -6.47
N ARG A 25 2.74 -1.63 -7.52
CA ARG A 25 2.47 -0.57 -8.50
C ARG A 25 1.14 -0.76 -9.24
N SER A 26 0.83 -1.99 -9.67
CA SER A 26 -0.46 -2.28 -10.32
C SER A 26 -1.64 -2.11 -9.37
N ASN A 27 -1.47 -2.52 -8.10
CA ASN A 27 -2.52 -2.37 -7.09
C ASN A 27 -2.76 -0.90 -6.74
N ILE A 28 -1.71 -0.12 -6.52
CA ILE A 28 -1.82 1.33 -6.28
C ILE A 28 -2.60 1.98 -7.43
N TYR A 29 -2.14 1.78 -8.67
CA TYR A 29 -2.80 2.37 -9.83
C TYR A 29 -4.28 1.95 -9.94
N GLY A 30 -4.57 0.65 -9.85
CA GLY A 30 -5.94 0.14 -9.99
C GLY A 30 -6.86 0.60 -8.87
N LEU A 31 -6.43 0.47 -7.62
CA LEU A 31 -7.24 0.81 -6.44
C LEU A 31 -7.53 2.30 -6.36
N THR A 32 -6.51 3.15 -6.54
CA THR A 32 -6.70 4.60 -6.59
C THR A 32 -7.63 4.99 -7.74
N LYS A 33 -7.51 4.36 -8.91
CA LYS A 33 -8.39 4.64 -10.06
C LYS A 33 -9.84 4.22 -9.81
N MET A 34 -10.07 3.21 -8.98
CA MET A 34 -11.39 2.74 -8.55
C MET A 34 -11.94 3.51 -7.33
N GLY A 35 -11.25 4.56 -6.87
CA GLY A 35 -11.72 5.42 -5.79
C GLY A 35 -11.45 4.90 -4.38
N ALA A 36 -10.58 3.89 -4.22
CA ALA A 36 -10.13 3.48 -2.89
C ALA A 36 -9.19 4.52 -2.28
N ASP A 37 -9.23 4.65 -0.95
CA ASP A 37 -8.25 5.40 -0.19
C ASP A 37 -7.06 4.48 0.12
N VAL A 38 -5.95 4.66 -0.62
CA VAL A 38 -4.81 3.75 -0.59
C VAL A 38 -3.74 4.25 0.37
N HIS A 39 -3.41 3.40 1.34
CA HIS A 39 -2.42 3.67 2.38
C HIS A 39 -1.23 2.74 2.23
N LEU A 40 -0.02 3.26 2.37
CA LEU A 40 1.23 2.52 2.21
C LEU A 40 2.02 2.51 3.52
N ALA A 41 2.55 1.36 3.91
CA ALA A 41 3.50 1.26 5.03
C ALA A 41 4.52 0.14 4.82
N GLY A 42 5.72 0.31 5.36
CA GLY A 42 6.80 -0.66 5.21
C GLY A 42 8.14 -0.11 5.69
N PRO A 43 9.24 -0.84 5.47
CA PRO A 43 10.58 -0.37 5.80
C PRO A 43 10.86 0.99 5.14
N ARG A 44 11.50 1.92 5.86
CA ARG A 44 11.81 3.28 5.36
C ARG A 44 12.64 3.30 4.07
N THR A 45 13.41 2.24 3.80
CA THR A 45 14.18 2.07 2.56
C THR A 45 13.32 1.68 1.36
N MET A 46 12.07 1.26 1.58
CA MET A 46 11.16 0.73 0.55
C MET A 46 9.88 1.56 0.38
N VAL A 47 9.60 2.47 1.31
CA VAL A 47 8.43 3.36 1.29
C VAL A 47 8.89 4.78 1.63
N TYR A 48 8.89 5.67 0.64
CA TYR A 48 9.35 7.05 0.76
C TYR A 48 8.23 8.06 0.46
N PRO A 49 8.32 9.30 0.98
CA PRO A 49 7.27 10.31 0.84
C PRO A 49 6.90 10.64 -0.61
N GLU A 50 7.83 10.55 -1.56
CA GLU A 50 7.57 10.83 -2.98
C GLU A 50 6.55 9.87 -3.61
N LEU A 51 6.24 8.73 -3.00
CA LEU A 51 5.13 7.85 -3.42
C LEU A 51 3.78 8.53 -3.29
N GLU A 52 3.61 9.54 -2.41
CA GLU A 52 2.36 10.30 -2.27
C GLU A 52 1.92 10.99 -3.56
N LYS A 53 2.87 11.25 -4.49
CA LYS A 53 2.58 11.77 -5.84
C LYS A 53 1.69 10.83 -6.67
N LEU A 54 1.53 9.57 -6.25
CA LEU A 54 0.63 8.60 -6.85
C LEU A 54 -0.82 8.70 -6.34
N GLY A 55 -1.13 9.67 -5.47
CA GLY A 55 -2.46 9.82 -4.88
C GLY A 55 -2.72 8.80 -3.76
N VAL A 56 -1.70 8.54 -2.94
CA VAL A 56 -1.72 7.59 -1.82
C VAL A 56 -1.21 8.26 -0.56
N THR A 57 -1.55 7.71 0.60
CA THR A 57 -1.05 8.18 1.90
C THR A 57 0.11 7.30 2.38
N VAL A 58 1.26 7.87 2.69
CA VAL A 58 2.43 7.12 3.19
C VAL A 58 2.51 7.22 4.71
N HIS A 59 2.65 6.06 5.37
CA HIS A 59 2.75 5.93 6.82
C HIS A 59 4.14 5.45 7.22
N HIS A 60 4.68 6.04 8.29
CA HIS A 60 5.94 5.60 8.90
C HIS A 60 5.75 4.62 10.05
N ASP A 61 4.54 4.54 10.61
CA ASP A 61 4.14 3.53 11.58
C ASP A 61 3.06 2.63 10.96
N ILE A 62 3.30 1.31 10.98
CA ILE A 62 2.34 0.33 10.47
C ILE A 62 1.03 0.38 11.26
N ARG A 63 1.08 0.68 12.56
CA ARG A 63 -0.11 0.76 13.43
C ARG A 63 -1.04 1.88 12.99
N GLU A 64 -0.49 3.03 12.60
CA GLU A 64 -1.26 4.15 12.06
C GLU A 64 -1.86 3.81 10.70
N ALA A 65 -1.10 3.10 9.85
CA ALA A 65 -1.58 2.68 8.54
C ALA A 65 -2.79 1.75 8.64
N VAL A 66 -2.71 0.72 9.51
CA VAL A 66 -3.75 -0.31 9.64
C VAL A 66 -4.93 0.08 10.53
N ALA A 67 -4.83 1.19 11.26
CA ALA A 67 -5.96 1.70 12.05
C ALA A 67 -7.18 1.89 11.13
N ASP A 68 -8.32 1.29 11.47
CA ASP A 68 -9.57 1.37 10.72
C ASP A 68 -9.49 0.92 9.25
N ALA A 69 -8.50 0.09 8.89
CA ALA A 69 -8.37 -0.42 7.53
C ALA A 69 -9.49 -1.42 7.17
N ASP A 70 -10.12 -1.22 6.02
CA ASP A 70 -11.10 -2.17 5.46
C ASP A 70 -10.44 -3.43 4.90
N VAL A 71 -9.27 -3.25 4.29
CA VAL A 71 -8.49 -4.29 3.62
C VAL A 71 -7.01 -4.05 3.87
N VAL A 72 -6.30 -5.11 4.25
CA VAL A 72 -4.84 -5.11 4.37
C VAL A 72 -4.25 -6.09 3.37
N ASN A 73 -3.37 -5.58 2.50
CA ASN A 73 -2.70 -6.32 1.45
C ASN A 73 -1.21 -6.43 1.79
N VAL A 74 -0.80 -7.59 2.31
CA VAL A 74 0.57 -7.82 2.77
C VAL A 74 1.41 -8.38 1.64
N LEU A 75 2.48 -7.67 1.29
CA LEU A 75 3.48 -8.06 0.34
C LEU A 75 4.65 -8.74 1.04
N ARG A 76 5.19 -9.78 0.41
CA ARG A 76 6.38 -10.45 0.89
C ARG A 76 7.58 -9.50 0.83
N ILE A 77 8.26 -9.32 1.97
CA ILE A 77 9.54 -8.62 2.02
C ILE A 77 10.63 -9.59 1.57
N GLN A 78 11.38 -9.18 0.55
CA GLN A 78 12.55 -9.91 0.04
C GLN A 78 13.82 -9.30 0.64
N LEU A 79 14.24 -9.84 1.79
CA LEU A 79 15.42 -9.39 2.56
C LEU A 79 16.70 -9.40 1.73
N GLU A 80 16.80 -10.29 0.75
CA GLU A 80 17.92 -10.39 -0.18
C GLU A 80 18.15 -9.11 -1.02
N ARG A 81 17.13 -8.25 -1.16
CA ARG A 81 17.22 -7.01 -1.96
C ARG A 81 17.71 -5.79 -1.18
N ILE A 82 17.84 -5.89 0.15
CA ILE A 82 18.18 -4.75 1.00
C ILE A 82 19.68 -4.40 0.93
N HIS A 83 20.52 -5.35 0.52
CA HIS A 83 21.98 -5.19 0.43
C HIS A 83 22.51 -4.98 -1.00
N SER A 84 21.64 -4.72 -1.98
CA SER A 84 22.05 -4.46 -3.37
C SER A 84 22.17 -2.98 -3.68
#